data_AF-A0A9Q0RBV6-F1
#
_entry.id   AF-A0A9Q0RBV6-F1
#
_cell.length_a   1.000
_cell.length_b   1.000
_cell.length_c   1.000
_cell.angle_alpha   90.00
_cell.angle_beta   90.00
_cell.angle_gamma   90.00
#
_symmetry.space_group_name_H-M   'P 1'
#
loop_
_entity.id
_entity.type
_entity.pdbx_description
1 polymer ?
#
loop_
_entity_poly.entity_id
_entity_poly.type
_entity_poly.pdbx_seq_one_letter_code
_entity_poly.pdbx_strand_id
1 'polypeptide(L)'
;MDLQQLLQQFGAHQNPQIGIDTPQVDTAETVYISSLSLLKMLKHGRAGVPMEVMGLMLGEFIDDYTVRVQDVFAMPQSGTGVSVEAVDNVFQTKMLDMLKQTGRPEIVVGWYHSHPGFGPWLSGVDINTQMSFESLNPRSVAVVIDPIQSVRGKVVIDAFRTIPQQSLMMGVEPRQTTSHLGHLQPPSAVALVHGLNIHYYSMPIKYRKNEFEQKMLLHLQKSDWILGLELNNSLTHSQKNISLLKEMLDLTKQYNKKIQEEIQDEKIKDMDYFEKQQEKLHEKVLAKKKQLENQEKNENVDQKKDQENNQMDIEVEKNDVDKKQVDKKQADKKEADKKQVDKKEAEKNKVKKPESIKNVGKLDPKKHLEQYIDILMARNIQQSLGTFLNTVVF
;
A
#
# COMPACT_ATOMS: atom_id res chain seq x y z
N MET A 1 3.71 64.97 -22.08
CA MET A 1 4.85 64.04 -22.06
C MET A 1 4.26 62.64 -22.12
N ASP A 2 4.29 62.03 -23.30
CA ASP A 2 3.55 60.82 -23.63
C ASP A 2 4.06 59.60 -22.88
N LEU A 3 3.13 58.74 -22.45
CA LEU A 3 3.38 57.44 -21.81
C LEU A 3 4.26 56.53 -22.69
N GLN A 4 4.25 56.75 -24.00
CA GLN A 4 5.07 56.08 -24.99
C GLN A 4 6.56 56.50 -24.92
N GLN A 5 6.86 57.72 -24.47
CA GLN A 5 8.22 58.20 -24.24
C GLN A 5 8.81 57.68 -22.92
N LEU A 6 7.97 57.43 -21.90
CA LEU A 6 8.42 56.83 -20.64
C LEU A 6 8.74 55.34 -20.80
N LEU A 7 7.97 54.60 -21.61
CA LEU A 7 8.28 53.20 -21.94
C LEU A 7 9.54 53.07 -22.81
N GLN A 8 9.86 54.07 -23.63
CA GLN A 8 11.04 54.05 -24.48
C GLN A 8 12.33 54.33 -23.69
N GLN A 9 12.24 54.99 -22.53
CA GLN A 9 13.40 55.23 -21.64
C GLN A 9 13.73 54.02 -20.75
N PHE A 10 12.77 53.11 -20.51
CA PHE A 10 13.02 51.82 -19.85
C PHE A 10 13.20 50.65 -20.83
N GLY A 11 12.95 50.86 -22.13
CA GLY A 11 13.00 49.85 -23.19
C GLY A 11 14.32 49.73 -23.95
N ALA A 12 15.40 50.39 -23.49
CA ALA A 12 16.69 50.35 -24.18
C ALA A 12 17.63 49.32 -23.52
N HIS A 13 17.82 48.20 -24.23
CA HIS A 13 19.02 47.37 -24.18
C HIS A 13 19.34 46.67 -22.85
N GLN A 14 18.58 45.62 -22.55
CA GLN A 14 19.23 44.36 -22.19
C GLN A 14 18.80 43.31 -23.22
N ASN A 15 19.63 43.15 -24.25
CA ASN A 15 19.87 41.81 -24.78
C ASN A 15 20.03 40.87 -23.57
N PRO A 16 19.43 39.67 -23.55
CA PRO A 16 19.90 38.67 -22.61
C PRO A 16 21.40 38.54 -22.89
N GLN A 17 22.22 38.94 -21.93
CA GLN A 17 23.66 38.68 -21.94
C GLN A 17 23.80 37.15 -21.95
N ILE A 18 23.80 36.61 -23.16
CA ILE A 18 24.27 35.26 -23.47
C ILE A 18 25.76 35.31 -23.15
N GLY A 19 26.15 34.74 -22.00
CA GLY A 19 27.56 34.59 -21.64
C GLY A 19 27.99 35.16 -20.28
N ILE A 20 27.08 35.45 -19.35
CA ILE A 20 27.44 35.34 -17.93
C ILE A 20 27.00 33.93 -17.52
N ASP A 21 27.96 33.00 -17.44
CA ASP A 21 27.77 31.73 -16.75
C ASP A 21 27.46 32.06 -15.29
N THR A 22 26.19 32.33 -14.99
CA THR A 22 25.74 32.34 -13.62
C THR A 22 25.85 30.90 -13.13
N PRO A 23 26.56 30.65 -12.02
CA PRO A 23 26.69 29.30 -11.49
C PRO A 23 25.29 28.81 -11.12
N GLN A 24 24.71 28.00 -11.99
CA GLN A 24 23.38 27.44 -11.81
C GLN A 24 23.52 26.15 -11.03
N VAL A 25 22.69 25.98 -10.00
CA VAL A 25 22.77 24.81 -9.13
C VAL A 25 22.34 23.56 -9.89
N ASP A 26 23.13 22.51 -9.81
CA ASP A 26 22.87 21.29 -10.57
C ASP A 26 21.89 20.36 -9.84
N THR A 27 21.09 19.64 -10.62
CA THR A 27 20.36 18.43 -10.22
C THR A 27 21.19 17.34 -9.53
N ALA A 28 22.49 17.27 -9.82
CA ALA A 28 23.38 16.22 -9.35
C ALA A 28 23.81 16.34 -7.87
N GLU A 29 23.47 17.43 -7.18
CA GLU A 29 23.90 17.62 -5.79
C GLU A 29 23.32 16.54 -4.86
N THR A 30 24.18 15.88 -4.09
CA THR A 30 23.83 14.77 -3.20
C THR A 30 24.18 15.06 -1.75
N VAL A 31 23.31 14.61 -0.84
CA VAL A 31 23.53 14.73 0.60
C VAL A 31 23.95 13.38 1.16
N TYR A 32 25.17 13.28 1.69
CA TYR A 32 25.63 12.09 2.40
C TYR A 32 25.33 12.21 3.88
N ILE A 33 24.44 11.34 4.37
CA ILE A 33 24.09 11.25 5.80
C ILE A 33 24.81 10.07 6.44
N SER A 34 25.50 10.31 7.56
CA SER A 34 26.14 9.27 8.36
C SER A 34 25.11 8.39 9.10
N SER A 35 25.47 7.14 9.37
CA SER A 35 24.64 6.21 10.15
C SER A 35 24.31 6.78 11.54
N LEU A 36 25.27 7.45 12.18
CA LEU A 36 25.11 8.08 13.49
C LEU A 36 24.07 9.21 13.46
N SER A 37 24.18 10.10 12.48
CA SER A 37 23.25 11.22 12.30
C SER A 37 21.83 10.72 12.13
N LEU A 38 21.64 9.72 11.27
CA LEU A 38 20.32 9.14 11.01
C LEU A 38 19.67 8.57 12.29
N LEU A 39 20.42 7.83 13.10
CA LEU A 39 19.92 7.26 14.35
C LEU A 39 19.57 8.35 15.37
N LYS A 40 20.39 9.40 15.49
CA LYS A 40 20.10 10.54 16.37
C LYS A 40 18.85 11.29 15.93
N MET A 41 18.70 11.55 14.64
CA MET A 41 17.51 12.23 14.12
C MET A 41 16.24 11.41 14.37
N LEU A 42 16.26 10.09 14.11
CA LEU A 42 15.12 9.21 14.38
C LEU A 42 14.80 9.09 15.88
N LYS A 43 15.82 8.96 16.73
CA LYS A 43 15.64 8.94 18.20
C LYS A 43 15.01 10.25 18.68
N HIS A 44 15.50 11.38 18.19
CA HIS A 44 14.98 12.70 18.56
C HIS A 44 13.54 12.89 18.06
N GLY A 45 13.28 12.63 16.77
CA GLY A 45 11.95 12.72 16.18
C GLY A 45 10.92 11.86 16.91
N ARG A 46 11.30 10.63 17.29
CA ARG A 46 10.41 9.72 18.04
C ARG A 46 10.12 10.21 19.45
N ALA A 47 11.08 10.84 20.12
CA ALA A 47 10.90 11.40 21.46
C ALA A 47 10.04 12.67 21.46
N GLY A 48 10.00 13.40 20.33
CA GLY A 48 9.22 14.63 20.17
C GLY A 48 7.72 14.43 19.94
N VAL A 49 7.28 13.26 19.48
CA VAL A 49 5.87 12.99 19.13
C VAL A 49 4.94 13.29 20.33
N PRO A 50 3.88 14.11 20.18
CA PRO A 50 3.27 14.56 18.92
C PRO A 50 3.78 15.90 18.35
N MET A 51 4.73 16.56 19.00
CA MET A 51 5.24 17.88 18.57
C MET A 51 6.38 17.74 17.56
N GLU A 52 6.52 18.75 16.69
CA GLU A 52 7.66 18.84 15.77
C GLU A 52 8.94 19.22 16.53
N VAL A 53 10.00 18.44 16.35
CA VAL A 53 11.33 18.74 16.88
C VAL A 53 12.24 19.27 15.79
N MET A 54 13.19 20.12 16.16
CA MET A 54 14.22 20.65 15.27
C MET A 54 15.63 20.34 15.78
N GLY A 55 16.61 20.29 14.89
CA GLY A 55 18.01 20.21 15.27
C GLY A 55 18.94 20.70 14.17
N LEU A 56 20.20 20.89 14.53
CA LEU A 56 21.23 21.35 13.60
C LEU A 56 22.07 20.18 13.11
N MET A 57 22.45 20.26 11.84
CA MET A 57 23.31 19.29 11.18
C MET A 57 24.72 19.83 11.09
N LEU A 58 25.68 19.01 11.52
CA LEU A 58 27.10 19.30 11.51
C LEU A 58 27.81 18.48 10.46
N GLY A 59 28.73 19.13 9.75
CA GLY A 59 29.44 18.47 8.67
C GLY A 59 30.41 19.37 7.95
N GLU A 60 30.68 18.99 6.72
CA GLU A 60 31.58 19.69 5.82
C GLU A 60 30.99 19.73 4.40
N PHE A 61 31.29 20.82 3.70
CA PHE A 61 31.08 20.93 2.26
C PHE A 61 32.37 20.49 1.57
N ILE A 62 32.32 19.38 0.81
CA ILE A 62 33.54 18.80 0.19
C ILE A 62 33.81 19.50 -1.15
N ASP A 63 32.78 19.56 -1.98
CA ASP A 63 32.76 20.14 -3.32
C ASP A 63 31.36 20.76 -3.56
N ASP A 64 31.12 21.33 -4.74
CA ASP A 64 29.86 21.99 -5.07
C ASP A 64 28.66 21.04 -5.18
N TYR A 65 28.92 19.74 -5.36
CA TYR A 65 27.88 18.71 -5.59
C TYR A 65 27.64 17.81 -4.38
N THR A 66 28.41 17.96 -3.30
CA THR A 66 28.40 17.02 -2.19
C THR A 66 28.40 17.71 -0.84
N VAL A 67 27.30 17.50 -0.10
CA VAL A 67 27.18 17.91 1.30
C VAL A 67 27.34 16.67 2.19
N ARG A 68 28.25 16.69 3.16
CA ARG A 68 28.46 15.58 4.08
C ARG A 68 28.01 15.93 5.48
N VAL A 69 26.95 15.29 5.94
CA VAL A 69 26.45 15.37 7.32
C VAL A 69 27.11 14.29 8.16
N GLN A 70 27.97 14.70 9.09
CA GLN A 70 28.73 13.79 9.95
C GLN A 70 28.02 13.53 11.27
N ASP A 71 27.53 14.59 11.91
CA ASP A 71 26.79 14.49 13.18
C ASP A 71 25.61 15.45 13.23
N VAL A 72 24.71 15.23 14.19
CA VAL A 72 23.57 16.11 14.47
C VAL A 72 23.43 16.29 15.97
N PHE A 73 22.85 17.42 16.36
CA PHE A 73 22.40 17.63 17.72
C PHE A 73 21.02 18.28 17.75
N ALA A 74 20.26 17.93 18.78
CA ALA A 74 18.94 18.45 19.04
C ALA A 74 19.01 19.86 19.62
N MET A 75 18.15 20.76 19.15
CA MET A 75 17.93 22.04 19.82
C MET A 75 16.81 21.88 20.85
N PRO A 76 16.91 22.54 22.03
CA PRO A 76 15.82 22.56 22.99
C PRO A 76 14.58 23.24 22.37
N GLN A 77 13.40 22.67 22.60
CA GLN A 77 12.15 23.24 22.09
C GLN A 77 11.71 24.43 22.95
N SER A 78 11.56 25.60 22.35
CA SER A 78 10.78 26.70 22.91
C SER A 78 9.31 26.45 22.55
N GLY A 79 8.52 26.04 23.55
CA GLY A 79 7.18 25.50 23.34
C GLY A 79 6.15 26.54 22.87
N THR A 80 5.83 26.54 21.58
CA THR A 80 4.57 27.08 21.04
C THR A 80 3.99 26.12 20.00
N GLY A 81 3.32 25.08 20.49
CA GLY A 81 2.19 24.35 19.87
C GLY A 81 2.37 23.64 18.53
N VAL A 82 2.93 24.28 17.51
CA VAL A 82 2.90 23.81 16.11
C VAL A 82 4.07 24.35 15.27
N SER A 83 4.89 25.28 15.78
CA SER A 83 5.97 25.87 14.98
C SER A 83 7.31 25.92 15.72
N VAL A 84 8.36 25.68 14.95
CA VAL A 84 9.77 25.79 15.29
C VAL A 84 10.14 27.27 15.41
N GLU A 85 9.93 27.88 16.58
CA GLU A 85 10.39 29.26 16.85
C GLU A 85 11.70 29.29 17.63
N ALA A 86 12.58 30.19 17.18
CA ALA A 86 13.85 30.63 17.76
C ALA A 86 14.93 29.54 17.91
N VAL A 87 15.81 29.50 16.90
CA VAL A 87 17.18 29.02 17.09
C VAL A 87 17.82 29.89 18.17
N ASP A 88 18.05 29.33 19.36
CA ASP A 88 18.80 30.03 20.39
C ASP A 88 20.29 30.06 20.00
N ASN A 89 20.73 31.23 19.52
CA ASN A 89 22.11 31.50 19.15
C ASN A 89 23.08 31.25 20.32
N VAL A 90 22.63 31.45 21.57
CA VAL A 90 23.46 31.23 22.76
C VAL A 90 23.72 29.75 22.96
N PHE A 91 22.67 28.92 22.89
CA PHE A 91 22.79 27.47 22.95
C PHE A 91 23.66 26.93 21.82
N GLN A 92 23.43 27.39 20.58
CA GLN A 92 24.21 26.97 19.42
C GLN A 92 25.70 27.27 19.60
N THR A 93 26.06 28.49 19.98
CA THR A 93 27.47 28.89 20.15
C THR A 93 28.15 28.07 21.24
N LYS A 94 27.48 27.91 22.40
CA LYS A 94 28.00 27.11 23.51
C LYS A 94 28.19 25.64 23.13
N MET A 95 27.24 25.06 22.42
CA MET A 95 27.30 23.66 21.96
C MET A 95 28.44 23.47 20.95
N LEU A 96 28.60 24.37 19.98
CA LEU A 96 29.70 24.34 19.01
C LEU A 96 31.06 24.45 19.70
N ASP A 97 31.20 25.30 20.70
CA ASP A 97 32.46 25.44 21.44
C ASP A 97 32.78 24.19 22.26
N MET A 98 31.77 23.55 22.87
CA MET A 98 31.94 22.26 23.55
C MET A 98 32.37 21.16 22.57
N LEU A 99 31.80 21.11 21.37
CA LEU A 99 32.16 20.12 20.35
C LEU A 99 33.60 20.32 19.85
N LYS A 100 34.02 21.57 19.64
CA LYS A 100 35.40 21.89 19.28
C LYS A 100 36.41 21.35 20.30
N GLN A 101 36.11 21.46 21.60
CA GLN A 101 36.96 20.92 22.67
C GLN A 101 37.08 19.39 22.61
N THR A 102 36.05 18.70 22.14
CA THR A 102 36.06 17.23 21.99
C THR A 102 36.73 16.74 20.70
N GLY A 103 37.35 17.63 19.91
CA GLY A 103 37.98 17.30 18.64
C GLY A 103 37.00 17.21 17.47
N ARG A 104 35.85 17.89 17.56
CA ARG A 104 34.81 17.98 16.52
C ARG A 104 34.68 19.42 16.02
N PRO A 105 35.50 19.84 15.04
CA PRO A 105 35.52 21.21 14.53
C PRO A 105 34.52 21.44 13.38
N GLU A 106 33.55 20.55 13.17
CA GLU A 106 32.63 20.63 12.04
C GLU A 106 31.74 21.89 12.11
N ILE A 107 31.37 22.40 10.93
CA ILE A 107 30.50 23.56 10.79
C ILE A 107 29.04 23.14 10.63
N VAL A 108 28.12 24.07 10.82
CA VAL A 108 26.69 23.85 10.56
C VAL A 108 26.44 23.85 9.06
N VAL A 109 26.02 22.70 8.52
CA VAL A 109 25.73 22.51 7.08
C VAL A 109 24.24 22.62 6.75
N GLY A 110 23.39 22.62 7.77
CA GLY A 110 21.95 22.73 7.61
C GLY A 110 21.20 22.41 8.89
N TRP A 111 19.92 22.18 8.76
CA TRP A 111 19.03 21.86 9.88
C TRP A 111 18.05 20.76 9.48
N TYR A 112 17.54 20.06 10.48
CA TYR A 112 16.52 19.03 10.27
C TYR A 112 15.35 19.27 11.21
N HIS A 113 14.17 18.83 10.80
CA HIS A 113 13.00 18.79 11.66
C HIS A 113 12.14 17.56 11.39
N SER A 114 11.18 17.30 12.27
CA SER A 114 10.27 16.17 12.13
C SER A 114 8.85 16.61 11.80
N HIS A 115 8.22 15.94 10.84
CA HIS A 115 6.77 16.02 10.58
C HIS A 115 6.12 14.68 10.95
N PRO A 116 5.57 14.52 12.17
CA PRO A 116 5.02 13.26 12.60
C PRO A 116 3.69 12.94 11.86
N GLY A 117 3.72 12.01 10.92
CA GLY A 117 2.54 11.51 10.22
C GLY A 117 2.10 12.27 8.96
N PHE A 118 2.74 13.40 8.63
CA PHE A 118 2.39 14.23 7.47
C PHE A 118 3.24 13.92 6.22
N GLY A 119 4.31 13.14 6.35
CA GLY A 119 5.30 12.93 5.29
C GLY A 119 6.28 14.11 5.13
N PRO A 120 7.28 13.99 4.23
CA PRO A 120 8.34 14.97 4.10
C PRO A 120 7.99 16.04 3.06
N TRP A 121 7.65 17.23 3.52
CA TRP A 121 7.45 18.44 2.70
C TRP A 121 7.80 19.67 3.56
N LEU A 122 7.92 20.86 2.95
CA LEU A 122 8.17 22.09 3.71
C LEU A 122 6.89 22.92 3.83
N SER A 123 6.54 23.32 5.05
CA SER A 123 5.47 24.30 5.29
C SER A 123 5.93 25.72 4.95
N GLY A 124 4.99 26.67 4.89
CA GLY A 124 5.34 28.08 4.69
C GLY A 124 6.26 28.64 5.79
N VAL A 125 6.15 28.12 7.03
CA VAL A 125 7.05 28.47 8.13
C VAL A 125 8.44 27.89 7.89
N ASP A 126 8.52 26.63 7.45
CA ASP A 126 9.79 25.96 7.16
C ASP A 126 10.54 26.63 6.00
N ILE A 127 9.81 27.09 4.98
CA ILE A 127 10.37 27.84 3.85
C ILE A 127 11.01 29.16 4.35
N ASN A 128 10.34 29.90 5.24
CA ASN A 128 10.89 31.14 5.80
C ASN A 128 12.13 30.89 6.68
N THR A 129 12.10 29.83 7.48
CA THR A 129 13.24 29.40 8.29
C THR A 129 14.42 28.99 7.39
N GLN A 130 14.16 28.22 6.33
CA GLN A 130 15.18 27.82 5.37
C GLN A 130 15.79 29.03 4.65
N MET A 131 14.99 30.01 4.21
CA MET A 131 15.51 31.25 3.61
C MET A 131 16.43 32.03 4.55
N SER A 132 16.15 31.99 5.86
CA SER A 132 17.01 32.61 6.88
C SER A 132 18.35 31.89 7.02
N PHE A 133 18.35 30.55 7.00
CA PHE A 133 19.59 29.77 6.98
C PHE A 133 20.37 29.88 5.67
N GLU A 134 19.68 29.99 4.52
CA GLU A 134 20.32 30.20 3.22
C GLU A 134 20.98 31.58 3.10
N SER A 135 20.44 32.59 3.77
CA SER A 135 21.07 33.92 3.85
C SER A 135 22.41 33.90 4.59
N LEU A 136 22.57 32.97 5.55
CA LEU A 136 23.84 32.75 6.24
C LEU A 136 24.80 31.89 5.41
N ASN A 137 24.28 30.76 4.91
CA ASN A 137 25.02 29.81 4.08
C ASN A 137 24.16 29.42 2.88
N PRO A 138 24.51 29.83 1.64
CA PRO A 138 23.67 29.58 0.45
C PRO A 138 23.49 28.09 0.12
N ARG A 139 24.33 27.22 0.70
CA ARG A 139 24.29 25.76 0.54
C ARG A 139 23.61 25.01 1.69
N SER A 140 22.96 25.73 2.61
CA SER A 140 22.20 25.11 3.70
C SER A 140 21.17 24.12 3.17
N VAL A 141 21.01 22.99 3.87
CA VAL A 141 20.05 21.93 3.52
C VAL A 141 19.01 21.81 4.64
N ALA A 142 17.73 21.72 4.28
CA ALA A 142 16.65 21.36 5.19
C ALA A 142 16.33 19.87 5.05
N VAL A 143 16.39 19.10 6.13
CA VAL A 143 16.04 17.67 6.13
C VAL A 143 14.75 17.44 6.91
N VAL A 144 13.78 16.74 6.31
CA VAL A 144 12.49 16.43 6.95
C VAL A 144 12.39 14.94 7.19
N ILE A 145 12.04 14.56 8.41
CA ILE A 145 11.96 13.15 8.83
C ILE A 145 10.58 12.87 9.43
N ASP A 146 9.94 11.79 8.99
CA ASP A 146 8.70 11.32 9.60
C ASP A 146 8.96 10.06 10.45
N PRO A 147 9.01 10.18 11.80
CA PRO A 147 9.26 9.06 12.69
C PRO A 147 8.05 8.13 12.88
N ILE A 148 6.86 8.50 12.40
CA ILE A 148 5.63 7.68 12.50
C ILE A 148 5.50 6.79 11.28
N GLN A 149 5.63 7.36 10.08
CA GLN A 149 5.56 6.61 8.83
C GLN A 149 6.82 5.77 8.56
N SER A 150 7.95 6.12 9.18
CA SER A 150 9.18 5.32 9.12
C SER A 150 9.01 3.99 9.85
N VAL A 151 8.90 2.90 9.09
CA VAL A 151 8.78 1.53 9.59
C VAL A 151 10.05 0.73 9.32
N ARG A 152 10.20 -0.43 9.96
CA ARG A 152 11.32 -1.34 9.71
C ARG A 152 11.38 -1.67 8.21
N GLY A 153 12.46 -1.26 7.55
CA GLY A 153 12.70 -1.47 6.11
C GLY A 153 12.60 -0.23 5.23
N LYS A 154 11.85 0.81 5.64
CA LYS A 154 11.77 2.08 4.90
C LYS A 154 11.76 3.26 5.87
N VAL A 155 12.81 4.08 5.78
CA VAL A 155 12.88 5.36 6.47
C VAL A 155 12.32 6.44 5.54
N VAL A 156 11.33 7.18 6.01
CA VAL A 156 10.73 8.32 5.31
C VAL A 156 11.53 9.56 5.68
N ILE A 157 12.40 9.97 4.77
CA ILE A 157 13.28 11.12 4.89
C ILE A 157 13.48 11.73 3.51
N ASP A 158 13.48 13.06 3.46
CA ASP A 158 13.80 13.81 2.25
C ASP A 158 14.59 15.07 2.62
N ALA A 159 15.36 15.58 1.67
CA ALA A 159 16.19 16.77 1.83
C ALA A 159 15.76 17.80 0.81
N PHE A 160 15.61 19.04 1.25
CA PHE A 160 15.09 20.14 0.45
C PHE A 160 16.00 21.36 0.50
N ARG A 161 15.92 22.15 -0.56
CA ARG A 161 16.49 23.50 -0.61
C ARG A 161 15.49 24.45 -1.30
N THR A 162 15.44 25.70 -0.87
CA THR A 162 14.51 26.68 -1.46
C THR A 162 15.02 27.20 -2.81
N ILE A 163 14.07 27.61 -3.66
CA ILE A 163 14.35 28.25 -4.94
C ILE A 163 14.21 29.77 -4.74
N PRO A 164 15.23 30.57 -5.09
CA PRO A 164 15.13 32.02 -5.05
C PRO A 164 13.95 32.51 -5.89
N GLN A 165 13.08 33.33 -5.30
CA GLN A 165 11.87 33.83 -5.96
C GLN A 165 12.21 34.68 -7.20
N GLN A 166 13.37 35.35 -7.19
CA GLN A 166 13.87 36.11 -8.33
C GLN A 166 14.03 35.22 -9.57
N SER A 167 14.53 33.99 -9.42
CA SER A 167 14.72 33.05 -10.53
C SER A 167 13.38 32.60 -11.12
N LEU A 168 12.38 32.38 -10.26
CA LEU A 168 11.03 32.00 -10.68
C LEU A 168 10.35 33.11 -11.50
N MET A 169 10.50 34.37 -11.07
CA MET A 169 9.96 35.53 -11.78
C MET A 169 10.59 35.75 -13.16
N MET A 170 11.86 35.38 -13.31
CA MET A 170 12.57 35.44 -14.59
C MET A 170 12.24 34.28 -15.54
N GLY A 171 11.43 33.31 -15.10
CA GLY A 171 11.05 32.15 -15.91
C GLY A 171 12.23 31.25 -16.31
N VAL A 172 13.40 31.44 -15.69
CA VAL A 172 14.58 30.62 -15.91
C VAL A 172 14.44 29.40 -15.01
N GLU A 173 14.59 28.20 -15.59
CA GLU A 173 14.60 26.98 -14.78
C GLU A 173 15.67 27.10 -13.70
N PRO A 174 15.36 26.83 -12.43
CA PRO A 174 16.28 27.13 -11.32
C PRO A 174 17.49 26.19 -11.28
N ARG A 175 17.47 25.06 -12.02
CA ARG A 175 18.52 24.05 -12.00
C ARG A 175 18.86 23.55 -13.40
N GLN A 176 20.13 23.23 -13.62
CA GLN A 176 20.54 22.48 -14.81
C GLN A 176 20.41 20.98 -14.53
N THR A 177 19.71 20.27 -15.41
CA THR A 177 19.60 18.81 -15.32
C THR A 177 20.75 18.15 -16.06
N THR A 178 21.88 17.95 -15.37
CA THR A 178 23.04 17.27 -15.97
C THR A 178 23.02 15.76 -15.73
N SER A 179 22.21 15.27 -14.78
CA SER A 179 22.23 13.87 -14.35
C SER A 179 20.85 13.26 -14.08
N HIS A 180 20.75 11.94 -14.21
CA HIS A 180 19.52 11.17 -13.94
C HIS A 180 19.25 10.91 -12.46
N LEU A 181 20.22 11.19 -11.58
CA LEU A 181 20.14 10.89 -10.14
C LEU A 181 18.99 11.62 -9.44
N GLY A 182 18.65 12.82 -9.90
CA GLY A 182 17.58 13.65 -9.31
C GLY A 182 16.15 13.15 -9.59
N HIS A 183 15.94 12.27 -10.57
CA HIS A 183 14.61 11.82 -11.01
C HIS A 183 14.27 10.38 -10.57
N LEU A 184 15.07 9.79 -9.67
CA LEU A 184 14.94 8.37 -9.30
C LEU A 184 13.73 8.08 -8.40
N GLN A 185 13.19 9.08 -7.70
CA GLN A 185 12.02 8.91 -6.83
C GLN A 185 10.89 9.84 -7.29
N PRO A 186 9.70 9.30 -7.59
CA PRO A 186 8.57 10.15 -7.91
C PRO A 186 8.18 10.94 -6.66
N PRO A 187 7.93 12.26 -6.79
CA PRO A 187 7.54 13.07 -5.66
C PRO A 187 6.19 12.62 -5.09
N SER A 188 6.02 12.80 -3.78
CA SER A 188 4.72 12.59 -3.13
C SER A 188 3.70 13.59 -3.67
N ALA A 189 2.47 13.14 -3.94
CA ALA A 189 1.38 14.01 -4.37
C ALA A 189 1.11 15.13 -3.37
N VAL A 190 1.27 14.85 -2.06
CA VAL A 190 1.13 15.84 -0.99
C VAL A 190 2.23 16.91 -1.10
N ALA A 191 3.48 16.52 -1.32
CA ALA A 191 4.59 17.46 -1.49
C ALA A 191 4.39 18.38 -2.70
N LEU A 192 3.84 17.84 -3.80
CA LEU A 192 3.52 18.62 -4.99
C LEU A 192 2.46 19.71 -4.72
N VAL A 193 1.42 19.39 -3.92
CA VAL A 193 0.40 20.35 -3.49
C VAL A 193 1.00 21.46 -2.61
N HIS A 194 2.00 21.12 -1.79
CA HIS A 194 2.72 22.06 -0.94
C HIS A 194 3.88 22.78 -1.64
N GLY A 195 3.92 22.79 -2.97
CA GLY A 195 4.82 23.65 -3.75
C GLY A 195 6.20 23.08 -4.05
N LEU A 196 6.35 21.75 -4.01
CA LEU A 196 7.54 21.09 -4.55
C LEU A 196 7.72 21.43 -6.04
N ASN A 197 8.94 21.76 -6.44
CA ASN A 197 9.36 22.30 -7.75
C ASN A 197 8.84 23.72 -8.08
N ILE A 198 8.19 24.40 -7.13
CA ILE A 198 7.79 25.81 -7.25
C ILE A 198 8.60 26.66 -6.27
N HIS A 199 8.52 26.35 -4.98
CA HIS A 199 9.19 27.09 -3.91
C HIS A 199 10.49 26.43 -3.44
N TYR A 200 10.59 25.11 -3.56
CA TYR A 200 11.74 24.31 -3.16
C TYR A 200 11.85 23.07 -4.04
N TYR A 201 13.02 22.42 -4.03
CA TYR A 201 13.25 21.17 -4.73
C TYR A 201 13.81 20.10 -3.79
N SER A 202 13.59 18.84 -4.12
CA SER A 202 14.17 17.69 -3.41
C SER A 202 15.60 17.40 -3.90
N MET A 203 16.44 16.97 -2.96
CA MET A 203 17.83 16.56 -3.16
C MET A 203 18.00 15.08 -2.85
N PRO A 204 18.68 14.31 -3.71
CA PRO A 204 18.93 12.89 -3.45
C PRO A 204 19.83 12.68 -2.22
N ILE A 205 19.32 11.87 -1.28
CA ILE A 205 20.05 11.45 -0.09
C ILE A 205 20.78 10.13 -0.36
N LYS A 206 22.06 10.06 0.02
CA LYS A 206 22.86 8.83 0.06
C LYS A 206 23.32 8.56 1.49
N TYR A 207 23.39 7.29 1.85
CA TYR A 207 23.89 6.88 3.16
C TYR A 207 25.34 6.46 3.07
N ARG A 208 26.19 7.09 3.88
CA ARG A 208 27.58 6.65 4.03
C ARG A 208 27.66 5.67 5.20
N LYS A 209 28.02 4.42 4.90
CA LYS A 209 28.25 3.37 5.89
C LYS A 209 29.72 2.99 5.86
N ASN A 210 30.40 3.10 7.00
CA ASN A 210 31.76 2.58 7.12
C ASN A 210 31.73 1.06 7.33
N GLU A 211 32.78 0.35 6.94
CA GLU A 211 32.87 -1.10 7.13
C GLU A 211 32.80 -1.48 8.62
N PHE A 212 33.44 -0.69 9.49
CA PHE A 212 33.37 -0.86 10.94
C PHE A 212 31.96 -0.64 11.50
N GLU A 213 31.25 0.39 11.02
CA GLU A 213 29.86 0.64 11.41
C GLU A 213 28.96 -0.49 10.96
N GLN A 214 29.12 -0.96 9.73
CA GLN A 214 28.36 -2.08 9.21
C GLN A 214 28.62 -3.35 10.01
N LYS A 215 29.88 -3.65 10.32
CA LYS A 215 30.25 -4.76 11.20
C LYS A 215 29.62 -4.60 12.59
N MET A 216 29.71 -3.43 13.22
CA MET A 216 29.12 -3.17 14.53
C MET A 216 27.59 -3.35 14.52
N LEU A 217 26.90 -2.75 13.55
CA LEU A 217 25.45 -2.84 13.41
C LEU A 217 24.99 -4.29 13.12
N LEU A 218 25.78 -5.04 12.35
CA LEU A 218 25.49 -6.45 12.07
C LEU A 218 25.65 -7.30 13.32
N HIS A 219 26.63 -7.01 14.19
CA HIS A 219 26.75 -7.69 15.49
C HIS A 219 25.59 -7.39 16.44
N LEU A 220 25.06 -6.16 16.45
CA LEU A 220 23.89 -5.80 17.25
C LEU A 220 22.62 -6.55 16.83
N GLN A 221 22.50 -6.91 15.56
CA GLN A 221 21.35 -7.69 15.05
C GLN A 221 21.48 -9.19 15.34
N LYS A 222 22.68 -9.71 15.61
CA LYS A 222 22.84 -11.13 15.93
C LYS A 222 22.16 -11.42 17.25
N SER A 223 21.33 -12.47 17.26
CA SER A 223 20.79 -13.01 18.50
C SER A 223 21.94 -13.55 19.37
N ASP A 224 21.74 -13.51 20.69
CA ASP A 224 22.67 -14.14 21.62
C ASP A 224 22.86 -15.62 21.24
N TRP A 225 24.10 -16.02 20.98
CA TRP A 225 24.43 -17.40 20.62
C TRP A 225 24.12 -18.37 21.77
N ILE A 226 24.07 -17.86 23.00
CA ILE A 226 23.76 -18.58 24.23
C ILE A 226 22.31 -19.12 24.20
N LEU A 227 21.38 -18.41 23.56
CA LEU A 227 19.99 -18.87 23.42
C LEU A 227 19.89 -20.21 22.67
N GLY A 228 20.90 -20.58 21.87
CA GLY A 228 20.98 -21.88 21.21
C GLY A 228 21.45 -23.02 22.12
N LEU A 229 22.12 -22.71 23.22
CA LEU A 229 22.65 -23.68 24.19
C LEU A 229 21.77 -23.81 25.43
N GLU A 230 20.96 -22.79 25.72
CA GLU A 230 19.95 -22.85 26.77
C GLU A 230 18.85 -23.85 26.39
N LEU A 231 18.80 -24.94 27.14
CA LEU A 231 17.71 -25.89 27.05
C LEU A 231 16.52 -25.38 27.85
N ASN A 232 15.35 -25.36 27.22
CA ASN A 232 14.11 -25.17 27.96
C ASN A 232 13.90 -26.34 28.93
N ASN A 233 13.26 -26.09 30.06
CA ASN A 233 12.89 -27.15 31.00
C ASN A 233 12.00 -28.19 30.29
N SER A 234 12.38 -29.46 30.38
CA SER A 234 11.72 -30.59 29.71
C SER A 234 10.23 -30.69 30.07
N LEU A 235 9.86 -30.38 31.32
CA LEU A 235 8.47 -30.42 31.78
C LEU A 235 7.60 -29.38 31.08
N THR A 236 8.06 -28.12 31.03
CA THR A 236 7.32 -27.05 30.35
C THR A 236 7.32 -27.25 28.83
N HIS A 237 8.40 -27.80 28.25
CA HIS A 237 8.45 -28.15 26.84
C HIS A 237 7.42 -29.23 26.48
N SER A 238 7.33 -30.30 27.29
CA SER A 238 6.34 -31.37 27.11
C SER A 238 4.90 -30.85 27.23
N GLN A 239 4.62 -29.99 28.21
CA GLN A 239 3.31 -29.35 28.37
C GLN A 239 2.93 -28.48 27.16
N LYS A 240 3.89 -27.72 26.61
CA LYS A 240 3.70 -26.93 25.39
C LYS A 240 3.43 -27.80 24.17
N ASN A 241 4.08 -28.95 24.05
CA ASN A 241 3.83 -29.91 22.97
C ASN A 241 2.44 -30.52 23.07
N ILE A 242 2.02 -30.91 24.28
CA ILE A 242 0.67 -31.49 24.50
C ILE A 242 -0.42 -30.46 24.21
N SER A 243 -0.25 -29.20 24.62
CA SER A 243 -1.22 -28.13 24.33
C SER A 243 -1.32 -27.86 22.83
N LEU A 244 -0.19 -27.70 22.12
CA LEU A 244 -0.17 -27.54 20.66
C LEU A 244 -0.83 -28.71 19.93
N LEU A 245 -0.56 -29.96 20.33
CA LEU A 245 -1.17 -31.14 19.73
C LEU A 245 -2.68 -31.20 19.97
N LYS A 246 -3.16 -30.76 21.14
CA LYS A 246 -4.61 -30.67 21.41
C LYS A 246 -5.28 -29.63 20.50
N GLU A 247 -4.68 -28.46 20.34
CA GLU A 247 -5.20 -27.44 19.41
C GLU A 247 -5.15 -27.93 17.95
N MET A 248 -4.05 -28.59 17.55
CA MET A 248 -3.90 -29.16 16.22
C MET A 248 -4.96 -30.23 15.92
N LEU A 249 -5.34 -31.04 16.93
CA LEU A 249 -6.41 -32.02 16.81
C LEU A 249 -7.77 -31.35 16.60
N ASP A 250 -8.05 -30.24 17.29
CA ASP A 250 -9.27 -29.47 17.07
C ASP A 250 -9.31 -28.83 15.67
N LEU A 251 -8.20 -28.22 15.23
CA LEU A 251 -8.06 -27.69 13.88
C LEU A 251 -8.24 -28.76 12.80
N THR A 252 -7.76 -29.98 13.05
CA THR A 252 -7.92 -31.11 12.13
C THR A 252 -9.38 -31.53 12.03
N LYS A 253 -10.13 -31.56 13.13
CA LYS A 253 -11.58 -31.81 13.11
C LYS A 253 -12.32 -30.74 12.32
N GLN A 254 -11.97 -29.47 12.54
CA GLN A 254 -12.55 -28.35 11.78
C GLN A 254 -12.20 -28.43 10.30
N TYR A 255 -10.97 -28.82 9.95
CA TYR A 255 -10.53 -29.00 8.57
C TYR A 255 -11.29 -30.15 7.87
N ASN A 256 -11.43 -31.29 8.55
CA ASN A 256 -12.22 -32.42 8.04
C ASN A 256 -13.67 -32.04 7.80
N LYS A 257 -14.27 -31.26 8.72
CA LYS A 257 -15.63 -30.73 8.54
C LYS A 257 -15.73 -29.82 7.31
N LYS A 258 -14.76 -28.91 7.10
CA LYS A 258 -14.70 -28.06 5.90
C LYS A 258 -14.59 -28.89 4.62
N ILE A 259 -13.72 -29.90 4.58
CA ILE A 259 -13.58 -30.78 3.41
C ILE A 259 -14.89 -31.53 3.12
N GLN A 260 -15.58 -32.02 4.15
CA GLN A 260 -16.87 -32.70 3.97
C GLN A 260 -17.93 -31.76 3.39
N GLU A 261 -17.98 -30.51 3.87
CA GLU A 261 -18.85 -29.47 3.33
C GLU A 261 -18.48 -29.14 1.86
N GLU A 262 -17.19 -29.07 1.52
CA GLU A 262 -16.70 -28.85 0.15
C GLU A 262 -17.14 -30.00 -0.79
N ILE A 263 -16.94 -31.26 -0.39
CA ILE A 263 -17.35 -32.43 -1.18
C ILE A 263 -18.87 -32.46 -1.40
N GLN A 264 -19.65 -32.06 -0.39
CA GLN A 264 -21.10 -31.98 -0.52
C GLN A 264 -21.52 -30.85 -1.47
N ASP A 265 -20.83 -29.71 -1.39
CA ASP A 265 -21.06 -28.57 -2.28
C ASP A 265 -20.66 -28.85 -3.74
N GLU A 266 -19.60 -29.63 -3.97
CA GLU A 266 -19.23 -30.11 -5.31
C GLU A 266 -20.28 -31.06 -5.89
N LYS A 267 -20.77 -32.03 -5.11
CA LYS A 267 -21.86 -32.92 -5.54
C LYS A 267 -23.13 -32.15 -5.89
N ILE A 268 -23.45 -31.10 -5.15
CA ILE A 268 -24.61 -30.24 -5.45
C ILE A 268 -24.39 -29.47 -6.75
N LYS A 269 -23.18 -28.93 -6.99
CA LYS A 269 -22.85 -28.26 -8.26
C LYS A 269 -22.94 -29.21 -9.46
N ASP A 270 -22.47 -30.44 -9.30
CA ASP A 270 -22.53 -31.46 -10.34
C ASP A 270 -24.00 -31.85 -10.64
N MET A 271 -24.81 -32.06 -9.60
CA MET A 271 -26.25 -32.32 -9.76
C MET A 271 -26.98 -31.15 -10.42
N ASP A 272 -26.71 -29.90 -10.03
CA ASP A 272 -27.26 -28.69 -10.67
C ASP A 272 -26.83 -28.58 -12.14
N TYR A 273 -25.60 -29.00 -12.46
CA TYR A 273 -25.09 -29.03 -13.83
C TYR A 273 -25.83 -30.09 -14.66
N PHE A 274 -26.04 -31.28 -14.12
CA PHE A 274 -26.82 -32.35 -14.77
C PHE A 274 -28.28 -31.96 -14.97
N GLU A 275 -28.94 -31.32 -13.99
CA GLU A 275 -30.31 -30.84 -14.13
C GLU A 275 -30.42 -29.78 -15.25
N LYS A 276 -29.49 -28.82 -15.32
CA LYS A 276 -29.46 -27.83 -16.41
C LYS A 276 -29.23 -28.46 -17.78
N GLN A 277 -28.46 -29.54 -17.88
CA GLN A 277 -28.27 -30.27 -19.13
C GLN A 277 -29.52 -31.05 -19.53
N GLN A 278 -30.22 -31.67 -18.58
CA GLN A 278 -31.50 -32.34 -18.78
C GLN A 278 -32.59 -31.37 -19.27
N GLU A 279 -32.70 -30.18 -18.66
CA GLU A 279 -33.64 -29.13 -19.08
C GLU A 279 -33.37 -28.68 -20.53
N LYS A 280 -32.10 -28.44 -20.89
CA LYS A 280 -31.71 -28.11 -22.27
C LYS A 280 -32.00 -29.23 -23.27
N LEU A 281 -31.84 -30.49 -22.86
CA LEU A 281 -32.18 -31.63 -23.70
C LEU A 281 -33.69 -31.72 -23.93
N HIS A 282 -34.49 -31.56 -22.86
CA HIS A 282 -35.94 -31.58 -22.92
C HIS A 282 -36.49 -30.44 -23.80
N GLU A 283 -35.91 -29.24 -23.71
CA GLU A 283 -36.26 -28.11 -24.56
C GLU A 283 -35.97 -28.41 -26.05
N LYS A 284 -34.82 -29.02 -26.35
CA LYS A 284 -34.49 -29.47 -27.72
C LYS A 284 -35.46 -30.54 -28.24
N VAL A 285 -35.85 -31.49 -27.40
CA VAL A 285 -36.83 -32.53 -27.76
C VAL A 285 -38.21 -31.91 -28.04
N LEU A 286 -38.65 -30.98 -27.20
CA LEU A 286 -39.93 -30.27 -27.39
C LEU A 286 -39.92 -29.43 -28.67
N ALA A 287 -38.80 -28.75 -28.97
CA ALA A 287 -38.64 -28.01 -30.21
C ALA A 287 -38.69 -28.92 -31.44
N LYS A 288 -38.03 -30.09 -31.39
CA LYS A 288 -38.06 -31.08 -32.48
C LYS A 288 -39.46 -31.69 -32.66
N LYS A 289 -40.19 -31.93 -31.58
CA LYS A 289 -41.58 -32.41 -31.64
C LYS A 289 -42.51 -31.38 -32.29
N LYS A 290 -42.38 -30.09 -31.95
CA LYS A 290 -43.12 -29.00 -32.61
C LYS A 290 -42.79 -28.89 -34.10
N GLN A 291 -41.55 -29.15 -34.49
CA GLN A 291 -41.15 -29.17 -35.91
C GLN A 291 -41.81 -30.34 -36.66
N LEU A 292 -41.87 -31.53 -36.06
CA LEU A 292 -42.56 -32.70 -36.62
C LEU A 292 -44.07 -32.46 -36.73
N GLU A 293 -44.72 -31.91 -35.69
CA GLU A 293 -46.15 -31.58 -35.74
C GLU A 293 -46.47 -30.52 -36.82
N ASN A 294 -45.55 -29.59 -37.10
CA ASN A 294 -45.70 -28.63 -38.19
C ASN A 294 -45.46 -29.28 -39.57
N GLN A 295 -44.59 -30.28 -39.68
CA GLN A 295 -44.44 -31.08 -40.90
C GLN A 295 -45.69 -31.92 -41.17
N GLU A 296 -46.25 -32.59 -40.16
CA GLU A 296 -47.51 -33.35 -40.28
C GLU A 296 -48.71 -32.46 -40.62
N LYS A 297 -48.75 -31.22 -40.11
CA LYS A 297 -49.79 -30.25 -40.49
C LYS A 297 -49.64 -29.76 -41.92
N ASN A 298 -48.41 -29.58 -42.41
CA ASN A 298 -48.19 -29.21 -43.81
C ASN A 298 -48.52 -30.36 -44.77
N GLU A 299 -48.23 -31.61 -44.41
CA GLU A 299 -48.65 -32.79 -45.20
C GLU A 299 -50.18 -33.00 -45.20
N ASN A 300 -50.88 -32.65 -44.12
CA ASN A 300 -52.35 -32.71 -44.05
C ASN A 300 -53.06 -31.52 -44.72
N VAL A 301 -52.38 -30.38 -44.94
CA VAL A 301 -52.94 -29.24 -45.70
C VAL A 301 -52.98 -29.55 -47.20
N ASP A 302 -52.10 -30.42 -47.70
CA ASP A 302 -52.15 -30.88 -49.09
C ASP A 302 -53.23 -31.96 -49.36
N GLN A 303 -53.85 -32.53 -48.32
CA GLN A 303 -54.95 -33.51 -48.44
C GLN A 303 -56.34 -32.96 -48.08
N LYS A 304 -56.47 -31.70 -47.63
CA LYS A 304 -57.74 -31.08 -47.23
C LYS A 304 -58.08 -29.79 -48.00
N LYS A 305 -57.72 -29.74 -49.29
CA LYS A 305 -58.30 -28.78 -50.26
C LYS A 305 -59.43 -29.35 -51.12
N ASP A 306 -59.72 -30.64 -51.02
CA ASP A 306 -60.83 -31.28 -51.75
C ASP A 306 -61.83 -31.87 -50.75
N GLN A 307 -62.88 -31.10 -50.42
CA GLN A 307 -64.24 -31.52 -50.01
C GLN A 307 -64.86 -30.46 -49.07
N GLU A 308 -65.44 -29.43 -49.69
CA GLU A 308 -66.54 -28.66 -49.09
C GLU A 308 -67.89 -29.32 -49.41
N ASN A 309 -68.81 -29.21 -48.45
CA ASN A 309 -70.26 -29.41 -48.49
C ASN A 309 -70.82 -30.84 -48.31
N ASN A 310 -71.38 -31.12 -47.12
CA ASN A 310 -72.85 -31.19 -47.01
C ASN A 310 -73.41 -31.21 -45.58
N GLN A 311 -74.62 -30.64 -45.49
CA GLN A 311 -75.75 -30.89 -44.59
C GLN A 311 -75.98 -30.03 -43.32
N MET A 312 -77.26 -29.65 -43.22
CA MET A 312 -77.92 -28.60 -42.43
C MET A 312 -78.41 -29.02 -41.02
N ASP A 313 -78.70 -27.99 -40.22
CA ASP A 313 -79.76 -27.78 -39.21
C ASP A 313 -79.99 -28.80 -38.08
N ILE A 314 -79.94 -28.32 -36.83
CA ILE A 314 -81.05 -28.27 -35.84
C ILE A 314 -80.56 -27.57 -34.56
N GLU A 315 -81.51 -26.88 -33.92
CA GLU A 315 -81.45 -25.98 -32.77
C GLU A 315 -80.59 -26.41 -31.55
N VAL A 316 -79.91 -25.39 -31.00
CA VAL A 316 -79.69 -25.06 -29.58
C VAL A 316 -79.86 -26.21 -28.58
N GLU A 317 -78.75 -26.78 -28.11
CA GLU A 317 -78.41 -26.94 -26.68
C GLU A 317 -77.10 -27.72 -26.52
N LYS A 318 -76.34 -27.34 -25.47
CA LYS A 318 -75.09 -27.97 -24.97
C LYS A 318 -73.84 -27.65 -25.79
N ASN A 319 -73.03 -26.73 -25.25
CA ASN A 319 -71.62 -26.98 -24.91
C ASN A 319 -70.92 -25.68 -24.48
N ASP A 320 -71.42 -25.05 -23.42
CA ASP A 320 -70.71 -23.99 -22.68
C ASP A 320 -70.01 -24.53 -21.42
N VAL A 321 -69.87 -25.86 -21.30
CA VAL A 321 -69.32 -26.53 -20.10
C VAL A 321 -67.91 -27.11 -20.34
N ASP A 322 -67.47 -27.35 -21.57
CA ASP A 322 -66.19 -28.04 -21.82
C ASP A 322 -65.00 -27.16 -22.22
N LYS A 323 -65.21 -25.91 -22.66
CA LYS A 323 -64.10 -24.94 -22.83
C LYS A 323 -63.57 -24.41 -21.49
N LYS A 324 -64.40 -24.36 -20.45
CA LYS A 324 -63.99 -23.89 -19.11
C LYS A 324 -63.35 -24.98 -18.23
N GLN A 325 -63.41 -26.27 -18.60
CA GLN A 325 -62.76 -27.33 -17.82
C GLN A 325 -61.38 -27.74 -18.36
N VAL A 326 -61.13 -27.63 -19.67
CA VAL A 326 -59.81 -27.94 -20.26
C VAL A 326 -58.81 -26.80 -20.01
N ASP A 327 -59.25 -25.55 -20.10
CA ASP A 327 -58.40 -24.38 -19.82
C ASP A 327 -58.06 -24.27 -18.32
N LYS A 328 -58.97 -24.68 -17.42
CA LYS A 328 -58.70 -24.71 -15.98
C LYS A 328 -57.72 -25.83 -15.59
N LYS A 329 -57.87 -27.04 -16.15
CA LYS A 329 -56.92 -28.14 -15.90
C LYS A 329 -55.52 -27.89 -16.48
N GLN A 330 -55.39 -27.14 -17.58
CA GLN A 330 -54.07 -26.73 -18.10
C GLN A 330 -53.50 -25.51 -17.35
N ALA A 331 -54.33 -24.60 -16.85
CA ALA A 331 -53.89 -23.49 -16.00
C ALA A 331 -53.44 -23.98 -14.61
N ASP A 332 -54.17 -24.90 -13.99
CA ASP A 332 -53.83 -25.46 -12.66
C ASP A 332 -52.54 -26.29 -12.72
N LYS A 333 -52.28 -27.00 -13.83
CA LYS A 333 -51.01 -27.72 -14.03
C LYS A 333 -49.83 -26.78 -14.29
N LYS A 334 -50.04 -25.71 -15.08
CA LYS A 334 -49.03 -24.66 -15.30
C LYS A 334 -48.75 -23.85 -14.03
N GLU A 335 -49.74 -23.64 -13.16
CA GLU A 335 -49.55 -22.93 -11.89
C GLU A 335 -48.87 -23.81 -10.84
N ALA A 336 -49.12 -25.13 -10.85
CA ALA A 336 -48.39 -26.09 -10.02
C ALA A 336 -46.93 -26.25 -10.45
N ASP A 337 -46.66 -26.32 -11.76
CA ASP A 337 -45.30 -26.35 -12.32
C ASP A 337 -44.58 -25.02 -12.06
N LYS A 338 -45.27 -23.88 -12.20
CA LYS A 338 -44.71 -22.55 -11.88
C LYS A 338 -44.41 -22.39 -10.39
N LYS A 339 -45.26 -22.89 -9.47
CA LYS A 339 -44.99 -22.89 -8.03
C LYS A 339 -43.84 -23.83 -7.63
N GLN A 340 -43.62 -24.94 -8.36
CA GLN A 340 -42.44 -25.79 -8.16
C GLN A 340 -41.16 -25.15 -8.71
N VAL A 341 -41.23 -24.48 -9.86
CA VAL A 341 -40.12 -23.72 -10.45
C VAL A 341 -39.77 -22.51 -9.59
N ASP A 342 -40.75 -21.75 -9.09
CA ASP A 342 -40.55 -20.60 -8.20
C ASP A 342 -39.98 -21.02 -6.84
N LYS A 343 -40.34 -22.21 -6.31
CA LYS A 343 -39.69 -22.78 -5.11
C LYS A 343 -38.25 -23.19 -5.38
N LYS A 344 -37.98 -23.82 -6.54
CA LYS A 344 -36.62 -24.19 -6.96
C LYS A 344 -35.76 -22.96 -7.28
N GLU A 345 -36.34 -21.88 -7.82
CA GLU A 345 -35.67 -20.60 -8.06
C GLU A 345 -35.41 -19.82 -6.77
N ALA A 346 -36.31 -19.88 -5.78
CA ALA A 346 -36.09 -19.30 -4.45
C ALA A 346 -34.96 -20.01 -3.67
N GLU A 347 -34.77 -21.32 -3.88
CA GLU A 347 -33.59 -22.06 -3.37
C GLU A 347 -32.32 -21.75 -4.18
N LYS A 348 -32.41 -21.62 -5.52
CA LYS A 348 -31.28 -21.25 -6.40
C LYS A 348 -30.81 -19.79 -6.21
N ASN A 349 -31.68 -18.87 -5.78
CA ASN A 349 -31.37 -17.45 -5.55
C ASN A 349 -30.62 -17.15 -4.24
N LYS A 350 -30.31 -18.17 -3.41
CA LYS A 350 -29.13 -18.09 -2.53
C LYS A 350 -27.87 -18.26 -3.39
N VAL A 351 -27.63 -17.32 -4.29
CA VAL A 351 -26.40 -17.21 -5.07
C VAL A 351 -25.25 -17.23 -4.06
N LYS A 352 -24.56 -18.37 -3.99
CA LYS A 352 -23.46 -18.62 -3.06
C LYS A 352 -22.43 -17.53 -3.33
N LYS A 353 -22.34 -16.53 -2.45
CA LYS A 353 -21.24 -15.55 -2.43
C LYS A 353 -19.92 -16.31 -2.59
N PRO A 354 -18.96 -15.81 -3.40
CA PRO A 354 -17.68 -16.48 -3.58
C PRO A 354 -17.09 -16.79 -2.22
N GLU A 355 -16.55 -17.99 -2.09
CA GLU A 355 -16.12 -18.59 -0.82
C GLU A 355 -15.09 -17.74 -0.08
N SER A 356 -14.29 -16.99 -0.85
CA SER A 356 -13.38 -15.94 -0.36
C SER A 356 -14.07 -14.89 0.51
N ILE A 357 -15.34 -14.57 0.27
CA ILE A 357 -16.15 -13.61 1.04
C ILE A 357 -16.80 -14.29 2.26
N LYS A 358 -17.13 -15.59 2.18
CA LYS A 358 -17.72 -16.34 3.30
C LYS A 358 -16.70 -16.68 4.40
N ASN A 359 -15.43 -16.78 4.03
CA ASN A 359 -14.33 -17.13 4.93
C ASN A 359 -13.69 -15.91 5.61
N VAL A 360 -14.03 -14.68 5.20
CA VAL A 360 -13.54 -13.45 5.86
C VAL A 360 -14.04 -13.41 7.30
N GLY A 361 -13.11 -13.41 8.26
CA GLY A 361 -13.40 -13.40 9.69
C GLY A 361 -13.52 -14.78 10.34
N LYS A 362 -13.39 -15.88 9.59
CA LYS A 362 -13.31 -17.24 10.13
C LYS A 362 -11.87 -17.76 10.08
N LEU A 363 -11.50 -18.60 11.04
CA LEU A 363 -10.20 -19.25 11.05
C LEU A 363 -10.04 -20.16 9.82
N ASP A 364 -8.92 -20.02 9.10
CA ASP A 364 -8.52 -20.94 8.03
C ASP A 364 -7.70 -22.09 8.62
N PRO A 365 -8.30 -23.28 8.84
CA PRO A 365 -7.64 -24.35 9.57
C PRO A 365 -6.42 -24.90 8.83
N LYS A 366 -6.42 -24.90 7.49
CA LYS A 366 -5.27 -25.32 6.68
C LYS A 366 -4.01 -24.49 6.96
N LYS A 367 -4.13 -23.16 6.92
CA LYS A 367 -2.99 -22.25 7.18
C LYS A 367 -2.49 -22.35 8.62
N HIS A 368 -3.39 -22.51 9.58
CA HIS A 368 -3.02 -22.64 10.99
C HIS A 368 -2.37 -23.99 11.30
N LEU A 369 -2.83 -25.09 10.66
CA LEU A 369 -2.19 -26.40 10.77
C LEU A 369 -0.74 -26.35 10.27
N GLU A 370 -0.50 -25.73 9.12
CA GLU A 370 0.85 -25.55 8.56
C GLU A 370 1.75 -24.76 9.52
N GLN A 371 1.28 -23.59 10.00
CA GLN A 371 2.02 -22.78 10.98
C GLN A 371 2.33 -23.54 12.28
N TYR A 372 1.39 -24.35 12.77
CA TYR A 372 1.57 -25.12 14.01
C TYR A 372 2.55 -26.26 13.83
N ILE A 373 2.56 -26.92 12.67
CA ILE A 373 3.56 -27.94 12.32
C ILE A 373 4.95 -27.31 12.30
N ASP A 374 5.12 -26.16 11.65
CA ASP A 374 6.41 -25.47 11.57
C ASP A 374 6.93 -25.10 12.98
N ILE A 375 6.07 -24.55 13.83
CA ILE A 375 6.43 -24.20 15.21
C ILE A 375 6.79 -25.44 16.02
N LEU A 376 6.01 -26.52 15.92
CA LEU A 376 6.22 -27.76 16.66
C LEU A 376 7.53 -28.44 16.23
N MET A 377 7.77 -28.52 14.92
CA MET A 377 8.98 -29.09 14.34
C MET A 377 10.21 -28.28 14.75
N ALA A 378 10.18 -26.96 14.55
CA ALA A 378 11.31 -26.08 14.92
C ALA A 378 11.67 -26.21 16.40
N ARG A 379 10.67 -26.17 17.30
CA ARG A 379 10.90 -26.31 18.75
C ARG A 379 11.47 -27.65 19.14
N ASN A 380 10.95 -28.75 18.58
CA ASN A 380 11.40 -30.10 18.94
C ASN A 380 12.78 -30.42 18.37
N ILE A 381 13.06 -29.98 17.14
CA ILE A 381 14.38 -30.12 16.52
C ILE A 381 15.40 -29.33 17.33
N GLN A 382 15.12 -28.07 17.66
CA GLN A 382 16.02 -27.23 18.46
C GLN A 382 16.29 -27.83 19.85
N GLN A 383 15.24 -28.29 20.55
CA GLN A 383 15.41 -28.89 21.88
C GLN A 383 16.19 -30.22 21.82
N SER A 384 15.93 -31.05 20.81
CA SER A 384 16.64 -32.32 20.63
C SER A 384 18.10 -32.07 20.30
N LEU A 385 18.38 -31.21 19.32
CA LEU A 385 19.73 -30.84 18.92
C LEU A 385 20.50 -30.20 20.07
N GLY A 386 19.88 -29.28 20.82
CA GLY A 386 20.49 -28.67 22.00
C GLY A 386 20.84 -29.69 23.06
N THR A 387 20.01 -30.73 23.24
CA THR A 387 20.27 -31.80 24.21
C THR A 387 21.46 -32.66 23.75
N PHE A 388 21.49 -33.05 22.48
CA PHE A 388 22.61 -33.79 21.89
C PHE A 388 23.92 -32.99 21.96
N LEU A 389 23.90 -31.71 21.61
CA LEU A 389 25.07 -30.85 21.69
C LEU A 389 25.57 -30.73 23.12
N ASN A 390 24.67 -30.49 24.08
CA ASN A 390 25.05 -30.37 25.48
C ASN A 390 25.65 -31.67 26.03
N THR A 391 25.20 -32.85 25.58
CA THR A 391 25.79 -34.13 26.01
C THR A 391 27.17 -34.45 25.44
N VAL A 392 27.54 -33.83 24.31
CA VAL A 392 28.82 -34.09 23.64
C VAL A 392 29.86 -33.02 24.00
N VAL A 393 29.41 -31.78 24.19
CA VAL A 393 30.28 -30.62 24.43
C VAL A 393 30.57 -30.41 25.92
N PHE A 394 29.59 -30.66 26.79
CA PHE A 394 29.69 -30.51 28.25
C PHE A 394 29.55 -31.87 28.93
#